data_AF-C7SI12-F1
#
_entry.id   AF-C7SI12-F1
#
_cell.length_a   1.000
_cell.length_b   1.000
_cell.length_c   1.000
_cell.angle_alpha   90.00
_cell.angle_beta   90.00
_cell.angle_gamma   90.00
#
_symmetry.space_group_name_H-M   'P 1'
#
loop_
_entity.id
_entity.type
_entity.pdbx_description
1 polymer ?
#
loop_
_entity_poly.entity_id
_entity_poly.type
_entity_poly.pdbx_seq_one_letter_code
_entity_poly.pdbx_strand_id
1 'polypeptide(L)'
;MIRDAHGRNVSKSIGNGIDPLEVIEGQTLAGLFKRLDSSNLDPKKLVAAKEGHAKDFPDGIPECGSDALRFALVSYTAQMHPTRFMLDGNTDSVMCTSKQSSLNYFTKPGFAQERAHAQHALWVCLETGLRLLHPFMPFVTEELWQRLPWSNDCERKASIMICDYPSPIENWRNEKDETGMDVVLATVKSFRAKKSRVARETSKGKTVNEKLKVFKWMKKPLTQTRKLKKSEKKIAEIQKQKDKLQKRMIASGYEEKTTELSLRNFFKN
;
A
#
# COMPACT_ATOMS: atom_id res chain seq x y z
N MET A 1 10.85 -11.93 17.63
CA MET A 1 9.98 -12.04 18.81
C MET A 1 8.97 -10.91 18.78
N ILE A 2 7.68 -11.21 18.98
CA ILE A 2 6.60 -10.21 18.93
C ILE A 2 6.69 -9.30 20.16
N ARG A 3 6.50 -8.00 19.96
CA ARG A 3 6.55 -6.97 21.00
C ARG A 3 5.20 -6.29 21.15
N ASP A 4 4.90 -5.82 22.36
CA ASP A 4 3.72 -5.01 22.65
C ASP A 4 3.87 -3.55 22.15
N ALA A 5 2.82 -2.74 22.31
CA ALA A 5 2.80 -1.33 21.93
C ALA A 5 3.85 -0.46 22.66
N HIS A 6 4.48 -0.99 23.72
CA HIS A 6 5.50 -0.34 24.52
C HIS A 6 6.90 -0.94 24.25
N GLY A 7 7.04 -1.83 23.26
CA GLY A 7 8.31 -2.43 22.87
C GLY A 7 8.80 -3.55 23.80
N ARG A 8 7.99 -4.00 24.77
CA ARG A 8 8.31 -5.13 25.65
C ARG A 8 7.96 -6.45 24.96
N ASN A 9 8.64 -7.53 25.33
CA ASN A 9 8.28 -8.86 24.82
C ASN A 9 6.91 -9.27 25.34
N VAL A 10 6.11 -9.89 24.48
CA VAL A 10 4.83 -10.47 24.89
C VAL A 10 5.09 -11.71 25.75
N SER A 11 4.59 -11.72 26.99
CA SER A 11 4.78 -12.86 27.89
C SER A 11 3.59 -13.09 28.83
N LYS A 12 3.37 -14.36 29.16
CA LYS A 12 2.34 -14.77 30.13
C LYS A 12 2.62 -14.23 31.54
N SER A 13 3.90 -14.05 31.91
CA SER A 13 4.28 -13.58 33.23
C SER A 13 4.06 -12.07 33.45
N ILE A 14 4.02 -11.28 32.38
CA ILE A 14 3.74 -9.84 32.41
C ILE A 14 2.24 -9.56 32.24
N GLY A 15 1.50 -10.47 31.58
CA GLY A 15 0.07 -10.31 31.35
C GLY A 15 -0.29 -9.44 30.14
N ASN A 16 0.68 -9.13 29.27
CA ASN A 16 0.49 -8.36 28.03
C ASN A 16 0.19 -9.25 26.81
N GLY A 17 -0.10 -10.54 27.04
CA GLY A 17 -0.43 -11.50 25.99
C GLY A 17 -1.86 -11.35 25.49
N ILE A 18 -2.02 -11.16 24.19
CA ILE A 18 -3.31 -11.17 23.49
C ILE A 18 -3.49 -12.54 22.83
N ASP A 19 -4.67 -13.13 22.97
CA ASP A 19 -4.97 -14.38 22.29
C ASP A 19 -5.19 -14.12 20.79
N PRO A 20 -4.57 -14.89 19.87
CA PRO A 20 -4.83 -14.76 18.44
C PRO A 20 -6.33 -14.83 18.07
N LEU A 21 -7.13 -15.62 18.79
CA LEU A 21 -8.57 -15.73 18.52
C LEU A 21 -9.32 -14.42 18.82
N GLU A 22 -8.90 -13.69 19.87
CA GLU A 22 -9.46 -12.37 20.21
C GLU A 22 -9.20 -11.33 19.11
N VAL A 23 -8.13 -11.52 18.33
CA VAL A 23 -7.80 -10.66 17.18
C VAL A 23 -8.55 -11.09 15.93
N ILE A 24 -8.72 -12.40 15.74
CA ILE A 24 -9.43 -12.96 14.58
C ILE A 24 -10.92 -12.62 14.63
N GLU A 25 -11.57 -12.88 15.77
CA GLU A 25 -13.03 -12.74 15.97
C GLU A 25 -13.42 -11.35 16.54
N GLY A 26 -12.43 -10.58 17.00
CA GLY A 26 -12.66 -9.37 17.77
C GLY A 26 -13.06 -9.66 19.21
N GLN A 27 -12.81 -8.71 20.12
CA GLN A 27 -13.13 -8.88 21.52
C GLN A 27 -13.40 -7.54 22.22
N THR A 28 -14.36 -7.53 23.13
CA THR A 28 -14.67 -6.35 23.96
C THR A 28 -13.68 -6.19 25.11
N LEU A 29 -13.52 -4.96 25.61
CA LEU A 29 -12.65 -4.69 26.76
C LEU A 29 -13.03 -5.53 28.00
N ALA A 30 -14.34 -5.73 28.24
CA ALA A 30 -14.83 -6.58 29.31
C ALA A 30 -14.44 -8.06 29.13
N GLY A 31 -14.46 -8.55 27.88
CA GLY A 31 -14.00 -9.89 27.53
C GLY A 31 -12.51 -10.10 27.85
N LEU A 32 -11.68 -9.11 27.52
CA LEU A 32 -10.25 -9.13 27.85
C LEU A 32 -10.01 -9.20 29.36
N PHE A 33 -10.77 -8.44 30.15
CA PHE A 33 -10.67 -8.47 31.61
C PHE A 33 -11.10 -9.80 32.21
N LYS A 34 -12.16 -10.42 31.66
CA LYS A 34 -12.61 -11.75 32.10
C LYS A 34 -11.51 -12.80 31.90
N ARG A 35 -10.77 -12.74 30.79
CA ARG A 35 -9.62 -13.63 30.54
C ARG A 35 -8.50 -13.40 31.56
N LEU A 36 -8.17 -12.14 31.86
CA LEU A 36 -7.19 -11.81 32.89
C LEU A 36 -7.60 -12.31 34.27
N ASP A 37 -8.89 -12.23 34.61
CA ASP A 37 -9.42 -12.74 35.88
C ASP A 37 -9.33 -14.26 35.99
N SER A 38 -9.43 -14.98 34.86
CA SER A 38 -9.22 -16.43 34.82
C SER A 38 -7.74 -16.85 34.81
N SER A 39 -6.81 -15.90 34.70
CA SER A 39 -5.38 -16.18 34.56
C SER A 39 -4.66 -16.31 35.90
N ASN A 40 -3.60 -17.13 35.93
CA ASN A 40 -2.78 -17.32 37.13
C ASN A 40 -1.71 -16.21 37.26
N LEU A 41 -2.14 -14.95 37.32
CA LEU A 41 -1.26 -13.79 37.52
C LEU A 41 -1.31 -13.29 38.97
N ASP A 42 -0.18 -12.77 39.45
CA ASP A 42 -0.13 -12.06 40.73
C ASP A 42 -1.17 -10.92 40.74
N PRO A 43 -1.93 -10.71 41.83
CA PRO A 43 -2.98 -9.68 41.90
C PRO A 43 -2.48 -8.27 41.54
N LYS A 44 -1.23 -7.95 41.90
CA LYS A 44 -0.59 -6.65 41.57
C LYS A 44 -0.36 -6.48 40.07
N LYS A 45 0.03 -7.56 39.37
CA LYS A 45 0.26 -7.54 37.92
C LYS A 45 -1.07 -7.55 37.15
N LEU A 46 -2.09 -8.18 37.72
CA LEU A 46 -3.43 -8.22 37.13
C LEU A 46 -4.03 -6.81 37.00
N VAL A 47 -3.89 -5.96 38.04
CA VAL A 47 -4.32 -4.55 37.98
C VAL A 47 -3.55 -3.80 36.88
N ALA A 48 -2.22 -3.91 36.87
CA ALA A 48 -1.39 -3.26 35.87
C ALA A 48 -1.68 -3.72 34.42
N ALA A 49 -2.00 -5.01 34.23
CA ALA A 49 -2.37 -5.57 32.94
C ALA A 49 -3.75 -5.05 32.47
N LYS A 50 -4.74 -4.98 33.37
CA LYS A 50 -6.05 -4.39 33.07
C LYS A 50 -5.94 -2.92 32.67
N GLU A 51 -5.16 -2.12 33.40
CA GLU A 51 -4.90 -0.73 33.06
C GLU A 51 -4.18 -0.59 31.70
N GLY A 52 -3.21 -1.46 31.42
CA GLY A 52 -2.52 -1.51 30.13
C GLY A 52 -3.48 -1.79 28.98
N HIS A 53 -4.35 -2.80 29.11
CA HIS A 53 -5.35 -3.13 28.08
C HIS A 53 -6.39 -2.03 27.88
N ALA A 54 -6.84 -1.36 28.95
CA ALA A 54 -7.76 -0.22 28.83
C ALA A 54 -7.13 0.95 28.04
N LYS A 55 -5.82 1.13 28.17
CA LYS A 55 -5.08 2.19 27.47
C LYS A 55 -4.80 1.83 26.01
N ASP A 56 -4.41 0.59 25.74
CA ASP A 56 -4.06 0.14 24.39
C ASP A 56 -5.29 -0.16 23.52
N PHE A 57 -6.39 -0.62 24.14
CA PHE A 57 -7.62 -1.05 23.46
C PHE A 57 -8.86 -0.44 24.14
N PRO A 58 -9.06 0.89 24.07
CA PRO A 58 -10.18 1.57 24.75
C PRO A 58 -11.55 1.05 24.30
N ASP A 59 -11.70 0.77 22.99
CA ASP A 59 -12.95 0.27 22.40
C ASP A 59 -12.94 -1.27 22.22
N GLY A 60 -11.93 -1.96 22.74
CA GLY A 60 -11.67 -3.37 22.49
C GLY A 60 -10.81 -3.63 21.25
N ILE A 61 -10.71 -4.90 20.87
CA ILE A 61 -9.95 -5.36 19.70
C ILE A 61 -10.94 -5.52 18.53
N PRO A 62 -10.75 -4.80 17.41
CA PRO A 62 -11.59 -4.97 16.24
C PRO A 62 -11.35 -6.33 15.58
N GLU A 63 -12.40 -6.92 15.03
CA GLU A 63 -12.33 -8.13 14.22
C GLU A 63 -11.52 -7.86 12.94
N CYS A 64 -10.47 -8.65 12.67
CA CYS A 64 -9.71 -8.54 11.44
C CYS A 64 -9.67 -9.82 10.60
N GLY A 65 -10.06 -10.96 11.16
CA GLY A 65 -9.98 -12.27 10.51
C GLY A 65 -8.57 -12.86 10.43
N SER A 66 -8.50 -14.16 10.15
CA SER A 66 -7.27 -14.98 10.18
C SER A 66 -6.22 -14.54 9.15
N ASP A 67 -6.65 -14.24 7.93
CA ASP A 67 -5.73 -13.89 6.84
C ASP A 67 -5.07 -12.53 7.03
N ALA A 68 -5.81 -11.55 7.56
CA ALA A 68 -5.25 -10.24 7.90
C ALA A 68 -4.19 -10.36 8.99
N LEU A 69 -4.47 -11.17 10.03
CA LEU A 69 -3.51 -11.42 11.11
C LEU A 69 -2.23 -12.10 10.59
N ARG A 70 -2.36 -13.13 9.74
CA ARG A 70 -1.21 -13.79 9.10
C ARG A 70 -0.38 -12.82 8.28
N PHE A 71 -1.03 -12.04 7.41
CA PHE A 71 -0.35 -11.07 6.55
C PHE A 71 0.37 -9.97 7.35
N ALA A 72 -0.27 -9.47 8.41
CA ALA A 72 0.32 -8.48 9.31
C ALA A 72 1.57 -9.02 10.02
N LEU A 73 1.52 -10.26 10.53
CA LEU A 73 2.67 -10.89 11.20
C LEU A 73 3.83 -11.13 10.24
N VAL A 74 3.56 -11.62 9.03
CA VAL A 74 4.59 -11.80 8.00
C VAL A 74 5.23 -10.47 7.63
N SER A 75 4.42 -9.44 7.39
CA SER A 75 4.89 -8.09 7.09
C SER A 75 5.72 -7.49 8.24
N TYR A 76 5.34 -7.77 9.49
CA TYR A 76 6.09 -7.38 10.67
C TYR A 76 7.47 -8.06 10.74
N THR A 77 7.55 -9.35 10.40
CA THR A 77 8.83 -10.08 10.38
C THR A 77 9.76 -9.66 9.23
N ALA A 78 9.19 -9.26 8.09
CA ALA A 78 9.96 -8.73 6.96
C ALA A 78 10.57 -7.35 7.27
N GLN A 79 9.92 -6.57 8.13
CA GLN A 79 10.40 -5.26 8.59
C GLN A 79 11.25 -5.42 9.85
N MET A 80 12.54 -5.73 9.69
CA MET A 80 13.54 -5.73 10.79
C MET A 80 13.76 -4.35 11.47
N HIS A 81 12.96 -3.33 11.15
CA HIS A 81 12.88 -2.07 11.90
C HIS A 81 11.43 -1.80 12.32
N PRO A 82 11.18 -1.47 13.61
CA PRO A 82 9.83 -1.35 14.12
C PRO A 82 9.19 -0.03 13.65
N THR A 83 8.67 -0.01 12.43
CA THR A 83 7.66 0.98 12.05
C THR A 83 6.35 0.57 12.71
N ARG A 84 5.88 1.38 13.66
CA ARG A 84 4.59 1.23 14.32
C ARG A 84 3.48 1.34 13.28
N PHE A 85 2.91 0.20 12.89
CA PHE A 85 1.63 0.14 12.19
C PHE A 85 0.54 0.47 13.21
N MET A 86 0.14 1.74 13.28
CA MET A 86 -1.20 2.06 13.76
C MET A 86 -2.15 1.56 12.68
N LEU A 87 -2.98 0.58 13.02
CA LEU A 87 -4.19 0.30 12.26
C LEU A 87 -5.11 1.51 12.49
N ASP A 88 -4.87 2.60 11.75
CA ASP A 88 -5.88 3.64 11.62
C ASP A 88 -7.04 2.96 10.89
N GLY A 89 -8.06 2.56 11.66
CA GLY A 89 -9.30 1.92 11.23
C GLY A 89 -10.19 2.83 10.38
N ASN A 90 -9.59 3.64 9.52
CA ASN A 90 -10.26 4.56 8.62
C ASN A 90 -9.93 4.18 7.17
N THR A 91 -10.34 2.97 6.81
CA THR A 91 -10.65 2.64 5.41
C THR A 91 -12.16 2.63 5.25
N ASP A 92 -12.80 3.71 5.71
CA ASP A 92 -14.18 4.02 5.37
C ASP A 92 -14.33 4.09 3.85
N SER A 93 -14.98 3.09 3.26
CA SER A 93 -16.06 3.22 2.28
C SER A 93 -15.87 4.05 0.98
N VAL A 94 -14.68 4.50 0.58
CA VAL A 94 -14.51 5.32 -0.66
C VAL A 94 -14.47 4.50 -1.98
N MET A 95 -14.90 3.23 -1.99
CA MET A 95 -14.96 2.41 -3.21
C MET A 95 -16.34 2.32 -3.88
N CYS A 96 -17.34 3.10 -3.47
CA CYS A 96 -18.69 2.93 -4.02
C CYS A 96 -19.53 4.21 -4.16
N THR A 97 -19.04 5.24 -4.85
CA THR A 97 -19.91 6.33 -5.37
C THR A 97 -19.40 6.87 -6.72
N SER A 98 -19.31 6.01 -7.74
CA SER A 98 -19.23 6.48 -9.14
C SER A 98 -19.79 5.50 -10.18
N LYS A 99 -20.56 4.47 -9.76
CA LYS A 99 -20.98 3.36 -10.63
C LYS A 99 -21.83 3.76 -11.85
N GLN A 100 -22.56 4.89 -11.83
CA GLN A 100 -23.42 5.24 -12.97
C GLN A 100 -22.70 5.89 -14.16
N SER A 101 -21.62 6.66 -13.97
CA SER A 101 -21.05 7.47 -15.08
C SER A 101 -20.04 6.72 -15.94
N SER A 102 -19.43 5.66 -15.41
CA SER A 102 -18.38 4.89 -16.11
C SER A 102 -18.93 3.73 -16.94
N LEU A 103 -20.14 3.25 -16.63
CA LEU A 103 -20.74 2.07 -17.26
C LEU A 103 -20.95 2.26 -18.78
N ASN A 104 -21.24 3.49 -19.20
CA ASN A 104 -21.46 3.85 -20.61
C ASN A 104 -20.16 3.97 -21.42
N TYR A 105 -19.01 4.14 -20.76
CA TYR A 105 -17.72 4.17 -21.44
C TYR A 105 -17.16 2.76 -21.67
N PHE A 106 -17.40 1.85 -20.72
CA PHE A 106 -16.96 0.45 -20.82
C PHE A 106 -17.81 -0.38 -21.79
N THR A 107 -19.06 0.00 -22.09
CA THR A 107 -19.98 -0.77 -22.95
C THR A 107 -20.00 -0.34 -24.43
N LYS A 108 -19.13 0.58 -24.85
CA LYS A 108 -19.05 1.02 -26.25
C LYS A 108 -18.72 -0.14 -27.21
N PRO A 109 -19.50 -0.37 -28.29
CA PRO A 109 -19.30 -1.52 -29.18
C PRO A 109 -17.99 -1.46 -29.98
N GLY A 110 -17.45 -0.27 -30.26
CA GLY A 110 -16.22 -0.10 -31.04
C GLY A 110 -14.92 -0.58 -30.38
N PHE A 111 -14.95 -0.91 -29.08
CA PHE A 111 -13.77 -1.41 -28.34
C PHE A 111 -13.96 -2.86 -27.84
N ALA A 112 -14.78 -3.65 -28.54
CA ALA A 112 -15.11 -4.99 -28.08
C ALA A 112 -13.89 -5.90 -27.95
N GLN A 113 -12.96 -5.80 -28.90
CA GLN A 113 -11.75 -6.62 -28.96
C GLN A 113 -10.75 -6.21 -27.86
N GLU A 114 -10.50 -4.92 -27.68
CA GLU A 114 -9.59 -4.39 -26.66
C GLU A 114 -10.09 -4.71 -25.24
N ARG A 115 -11.41 -4.71 -25.03
CA ARG A 115 -12.00 -5.16 -23.76
C ARG A 115 -11.76 -6.63 -23.50
N ALA A 116 -11.91 -7.49 -24.51
CA ALA A 116 -11.65 -8.91 -24.36
C ALA A 116 -10.18 -9.17 -23.98
N HIS A 117 -9.25 -8.49 -24.66
CA HIS A 117 -7.82 -8.56 -24.32
C HIS A 117 -7.53 -8.05 -22.90
N ALA A 118 -8.14 -6.93 -22.49
CA ALA A 118 -7.98 -6.39 -21.13
C ALA A 118 -8.58 -7.31 -20.05
N GLN A 119 -9.73 -7.93 -20.32
CA GLN A 119 -10.37 -8.90 -19.42
C GLN A 119 -9.52 -10.15 -19.27
N HIS A 120 -8.97 -10.68 -20.38
CA HIS A 120 -8.08 -11.82 -20.35
C HIS A 120 -6.80 -11.51 -19.57
N ALA A 121 -6.16 -10.37 -19.82
CA ALA A 121 -4.99 -9.93 -19.06
C ALA A 121 -5.29 -9.78 -17.56
N LEU A 122 -6.44 -9.20 -17.21
CA LEU A 122 -6.87 -9.07 -15.81
C LEU A 122 -7.10 -10.43 -15.17
N TRP A 123 -7.72 -11.37 -15.89
CA TRP A 123 -7.96 -12.72 -15.42
C TRP A 123 -6.64 -13.43 -15.11
N VAL A 124 -5.67 -13.38 -16.02
CA VAL A 124 -4.33 -13.96 -15.83
C VAL A 124 -3.64 -13.34 -14.61
N CYS A 125 -3.62 -12.01 -14.50
CA CYS A 125 -3.01 -11.32 -13.38
C CYS A 125 -3.68 -11.67 -12.04
N LEU A 126 -4.99 -11.80 -12.01
CA LEU A 126 -5.75 -12.14 -10.81
C LEU A 126 -5.52 -13.59 -10.40
N GLU A 127 -5.59 -14.52 -11.34
CA GLU A 127 -5.31 -15.95 -11.16
C GLU A 127 -3.89 -16.19 -10.62
N THR A 128 -2.89 -15.56 -11.25
CA THR A 128 -1.49 -15.67 -10.82
C THR A 128 -1.25 -14.95 -9.49
N GLY A 129 -1.86 -13.78 -9.29
CA GLY A 129 -1.78 -13.02 -8.04
C GLY A 129 -2.38 -13.75 -6.84
N LEU A 130 -3.51 -14.45 -7.04
CA LEU A 130 -4.11 -15.28 -5.99
C LEU A 130 -3.19 -16.44 -5.60
N ARG A 131 -2.57 -17.13 -6.58
CA ARG A 131 -1.61 -18.22 -6.30
C ARG A 131 -0.37 -17.73 -5.54
N LEU A 132 0.15 -16.55 -5.89
CA LEU A 132 1.26 -15.91 -5.16
C LEU A 132 0.88 -15.53 -3.72
N LEU A 133 -0.34 -15.07 -3.51
CA LEU A 133 -0.82 -14.59 -2.20
C LEU A 133 -1.27 -15.73 -1.28
N HIS A 134 -1.65 -16.88 -1.84
CA HIS A 134 -2.26 -18.00 -1.12
C HIS A 134 -1.48 -18.52 0.11
N PRO A 135 -0.13 -18.66 0.08
CA PRO A 135 0.63 -19.07 1.27
C PRO A 135 0.43 -18.15 2.49
N PHE A 136 0.12 -16.87 2.23
CA PHE A 136 -0.07 -15.86 3.27
C PHE A 136 -1.54 -15.72 3.70
N MET A 137 -2.46 -15.72 2.72
CA MET A 137 -3.90 -15.50 2.94
C MET A 137 -4.76 -16.64 2.38
N PRO A 138 -4.69 -17.85 2.96
CA PRO A 138 -5.29 -19.05 2.37
C PRO A 138 -6.83 -19.01 2.25
N PHE A 139 -7.54 -18.40 3.20
CA PHE A 139 -9.00 -18.47 3.24
C PHE A 139 -9.65 -17.54 2.20
N VAL A 140 -9.24 -16.28 2.17
CA VAL A 140 -9.73 -15.26 1.24
C VAL A 140 -9.34 -15.62 -0.20
N THR A 141 -8.13 -16.12 -0.42
CA THR A 141 -7.68 -16.46 -1.77
C THR A 141 -8.38 -17.70 -2.32
N GLU A 142 -8.70 -18.71 -1.50
CA GLU A 142 -9.52 -19.85 -1.89
C GLU A 142 -10.96 -19.40 -2.23
N GLU A 143 -11.57 -18.58 -1.37
CA GLU A 143 -12.90 -18.01 -1.59
C GLU A 143 -13.00 -17.17 -2.87
N LEU A 144 -11.95 -16.41 -3.20
CA LEU A 144 -11.87 -15.65 -4.46
C LEU A 144 -11.61 -16.58 -5.65
N TRP A 145 -10.80 -17.61 -5.47
CA TRP A 145 -10.55 -18.65 -6.48
C TRP A 145 -11.83 -19.42 -6.85
N GLN A 146 -12.76 -19.61 -5.92
CA GLN A 146 -14.06 -20.22 -6.24
C GLN A 146 -15.01 -19.29 -7.02
N ARG A 147 -14.82 -17.97 -6.94
CA ARG A 147 -15.71 -16.96 -7.54
C ARG A 147 -15.24 -16.39 -8.88
N LEU A 148 -13.98 -16.58 -9.24
CA LEU A 148 -13.44 -16.07 -10.51
C LEU A 148 -14.19 -16.73 -11.69
N PRO A 149 -14.39 -16.05 -12.84
CA PRO A 149 -15.05 -16.65 -14.00
C PRO A 149 -14.08 -17.61 -14.73
N TRP A 150 -14.52 -18.82 -15.06
CA TRP A 150 -13.75 -19.78 -15.85
C TRP A 150 -14.35 -20.00 -17.23
N SER A 151 -13.48 -20.28 -18.22
CA SER A 151 -13.90 -20.88 -19.48
C SER A 151 -14.09 -22.38 -19.29
N ASN A 152 -15.02 -22.98 -20.05
CA ASN A 152 -15.27 -24.43 -20.03
C ASN A 152 -14.12 -25.24 -20.66
N ASP A 153 -13.15 -24.57 -21.29
CA ASP A 153 -12.11 -25.19 -22.12
C ASP A 153 -10.86 -25.61 -21.33
N CYS A 154 -10.78 -25.34 -20.02
CA CYS A 154 -9.62 -25.66 -19.19
C CYS A 154 -9.98 -26.47 -17.94
N GLU A 155 -9.16 -27.47 -17.63
CA GLU A 155 -9.33 -28.31 -16.43
C GLU A 155 -9.03 -27.50 -15.17
N ARG A 156 -10.06 -27.31 -14.35
CA ARG A 156 -9.96 -26.56 -13.10
C ARG A 156 -9.54 -27.49 -11.96
N LYS A 157 -8.39 -27.21 -11.36
CA LYS A 157 -8.03 -27.80 -10.06
C LYS A 157 -9.05 -27.36 -9.00
N ALA A 158 -9.55 -28.32 -8.23
CA ALA A 158 -10.68 -28.12 -7.31
C ALA A 158 -10.41 -27.05 -6.21
N SER A 159 -9.15 -26.89 -5.82
CA SER A 159 -8.70 -25.91 -4.83
C SER A 159 -7.39 -25.28 -5.27
N ILE A 160 -7.18 -24.01 -4.90
CA ILE A 160 -5.94 -23.29 -5.20
C ILE A 160 -4.74 -23.89 -4.46
N MET A 161 -4.95 -24.61 -3.36
CA MET A 161 -3.91 -25.37 -2.64
C MET A 161 -3.26 -26.47 -3.50
N ILE A 162 -3.97 -26.99 -4.51
CA ILE A 162 -3.49 -28.06 -5.39
C ILE A 162 -2.79 -27.47 -6.64
N CYS A 163 -2.96 -26.17 -6.87
CA CYS A 163 -2.38 -25.48 -8.02
C CYS A 163 -0.85 -25.40 -7.91
N ASP A 164 -0.20 -25.45 -9.06
CA ASP A 164 1.24 -25.29 -9.13
C ASP A 164 1.60 -23.82 -8.89
N TYR A 165 2.67 -23.60 -8.13
CA TYR A 165 3.18 -22.27 -7.86
C TYR A 165 3.64 -21.61 -9.18
N PRO A 166 3.27 -20.34 -9.44
CA PRO A 166 3.55 -19.71 -10.72
C PRO A 166 5.05 -19.56 -10.98
N SER A 167 5.48 -19.94 -12.18
CA SER A 167 6.83 -19.74 -12.70
C SER A 167 6.90 -18.51 -13.61
N PRO A 168 8.03 -17.76 -13.62
CA PRO A 168 8.22 -16.64 -14.55
C PRO A 168 8.13 -17.10 -16.01
N ILE A 169 7.43 -16.33 -16.84
CA ILE A 169 7.34 -16.55 -18.29
C ILE A 169 8.19 -15.48 -18.97
N GLU A 170 9.32 -15.88 -19.56
CA GLU A 170 10.32 -14.97 -20.14
C GLU A 170 9.74 -14.08 -21.26
N ASN A 171 8.79 -14.61 -22.03
CA ASN A 171 8.21 -13.94 -23.21
C ASN A 171 7.13 -12.90 -22.90
N TRP A 172 6.81 -12.66 -21.63
CA TRP A 172 5.77 -11.68 -21.23
C TRP A 172 6.34 -10.31 -20.87
N ARG A 173 7.67 -10.18 -20.77
CA ARG A 173 8.32 -8.92 -20.42
C ARG A 173 8.48 -8.05 -21.67
N ASN A 174 7.87 -6.86 -21.68
CA ASN A 174 8.02 -5.89 -22.76
C ASN A 174 8.42 -4.51 -22.22
N GLU A 175 9.70 -4.18 -22.35
CA GLU A 175 10.28 -2.93 -21.86
C GLU A 175 9.70 -1.68 -22.54
N LYS A 176 9.28 -1.80 -23.81
CA LYS A 176 8.67 -0.68 -24.55
C LYS A 176 7.31 -0.31 -23.95
N ASP A 177 6.50 -1.31 -23.63
CA ASP A 177 5.17 -1.12 -23.05
C ASP A 177 5.26 -0.61 -21.60
N GLU A 178 6.22 -1.14 -20.83
CA GLU A 178 6.53 -0.65 -19.47
C GLU A 178 6.87 0.84 -19.49
N THR A 179 7.78 1.26 -20.38
CA THR A 179 8.17 2.67 -20.54
C THR A 179 6.98 3.54 -20.97
N GLY A 180 6.17 3.06 -21.91
CA GLY A 180 4.96 3.76 -22.36
C GLY A 180 3.97 3.99 -21.21
N MET A 181 3.72 2.97 -20.40
CA MET A 181 2.81 3.04 -19.25
C MET A 181 3.33 3.99 -18.16
N ASP A 182 4.63 4.02 -17.92
CA ASP A 182 5.24 4.94 -16.95
C ASP A 182 5.01 6.41 -17.33
N VAL A 183 5.11 6.75 -18.62
CA VAL A 183 4.80 8.11 -19.12
C VAL A 183 3.34 8.48 -18.85
N VAL A 184 2.41 7.55 -19.09
CA VAL A 184 0.98 7.76 -18.80
C VAL A 184 0.75 7.96 -17.31
N LEU A 185 1.32 7.11 -16.46
CA LEU A 185 1.18 7.20 -15.00
C LEU A 185 1.79 8.50 -14.45
N ALA A 186 2.96 8.92 -14.94
CA ALA A 186 3.60 10.18 -14.58
C ALA A 186 2.74 11.40 -14.95
N THR A 187 2.11 11.34 -16.12
CA THR A 187 1.18 12.36 -16.61
C THR A 187 -0.06 12.44 -15.70
N VAL A 188 -0.71 11.32 -15.40
CA VAL A 188 -1.88 11.26 -14.50
C VAL A 188 -1.53 11.75 -13.09
N LYS A 189 -0.39 11.33 -12.53
CA LYS A 189 0.10 11.80 -11.22
C LYS A 189 0.28 13.32 -11.22
N SER A 190 0.85 13.89 -12.29
CA SER A 190 1.03 15.33 -12.45
C SER A 190 -0.30 16.09 -12.50
N PHE A 191 -1.30 15.55 -13.18
CA PHE A 191 -2.66 16.13 -13.21
C PHE A 191 -3.35 16.04 -11.85
N ARG A 192 -3.30 14.88 -11.17
CA ARG A 192 -3.87 14.70 -9.82
C ARG A 192 -3.23 15.64 -8.81
N ALA A 193 -1.91 15.83 -8.88
CA ALA A 193 -1.18 16.78 -8.03
C ALA A 193 -1.61 18.23 -8.28
N LYS A 194 -1.79 18.64 -9.54
CA LYS A 194 -2.33 19.97 -9.88
C LYS A 194 -3.76 20.13 -9.40
N LYS A 195 -4.63 19.13 -9.60
CA LYS A 195 -6.03 19.12 -9.14
C LYS A 195 -6.14 19.27 -7.62
N SER A 196 -5.36 18.50 -6.85
CA SER A 196 -5.37 18.60 -5.38
C SER A 196 -4.86 19.94 -4.86
N ARG A 197 -3.99 20.62 -5.62
CA ARG A 197 -3.52 21.97 -5.30
C ARG A 197 -4.59 23.02 -5.56
N VAL A 198 -5.27 22.93 -6.71
CA VAL A 198 -6.39 23.83 -7.05
C VAL A 198 -7.53 23.68 -6.05
N ALA A 199 -7.89 22.45 -5.67
CA ALA A 199 -8.91 22.19 -4.65
C ALA A 199 -8.57 22.86 -3.30
N ARG A 200 -7.30 22.79 -2.87
CA ARG A 200 -6.82 23.46 -1.65
C ARG A 200 -6.80 24.99 -1.75
N GLU A 201 -6.57 25.54 -2.94
CA GLU A 201 -6.60 26.98 -3.20
C GLU A 201 -8.05 27.51 -3.23
N THR A 202 -9.01 26.74 -3.74
CA THR A 202 -10.45 27.09 -3.71
C THR A 202 -11.05 27.04 -2.30
N SER A 203 -10.60 26.13 -1.42
CA SER A 203 -11.09 26.08 -0.03
C SER A 203 -10.53 27.21 0.86
N LYS A 204 -9.44 27.86 0.46
CA LYS A 204 -8.85 29.01 1.19
C LYS A 204 -9.39 30.38 0.75
N GLY A 205 -10.15 30.44 -0.34
CA GLY A 205 -10.82 31.66 -0.80
C GLY A 205 -12.32 31.60 -0.50
N LYS A 206 -12.73 32.10 0.67
CA LYS A 206 -14.15 32.42 0.92
C LYS A 206 -14.60 33.55 -0.02
N THR A 207 -15.84 33.40 -0.50
CA THR A 207 -16.71 34.34 -1.24
C THR A 207 -16.31 34.71 -2.66
N VAL A 208 -16.89 34.01 -3.66
CA VAL A 208 -17.39 34.66 -4.89
C VAL A 208 -18.70 33.99 -5.32
N ASN A 209 -19.72 34.84 -5.50
CA ASN A 209 -21.13 34.60 -5.84
C ASN A 209 -21.48 33.38 -6.71
N GLU A 210 -22.61 32.75 -6.35
CA GLU A 210 -23.22 31.54 -6.93
C GLU A 210 -23.64 31.61 -8.41
N LYS A 211 -23.51 32.75 -9.10
CA LYS A 211 -23.99 32.92 -10.48
C LYS A 211 -22.94 32.78 -11.59
N LEU A 212 -21.67 32.47 -11.29
CA LEU A 212 -20.65 32.19 -12.32
C LEU A 212 -20.03 30.80 -12.14
N LYS A 213 -20.84 29.75 -12.34
CA LYS A 213 -20.31 28.41 -12.60
C LYS A 213 -20.18 28.25 -14.13
N VAL A 214 -19.04 27.71 -14.56
CA VAL A 214 -18.71 27.20 -15.92
C VAL A 214 -17.78 28.08 -16.80
N PHE A 215 -17.97 29.39 -16.99
CA PHE A 215 -17.13 30.17 -17.93
C PHE A 215 -15.95 30.94 -17.31
N LYS A 216 -15.07 30.24 -16.60
CA LYS A 216 -13.73 30.78 -16.28
C LYS A 216 -12.62 29.75 -16.48
N TRP A 217 -12.73 28.99 -17.56
CA TRP A 217 -11.60 28.29 -18.14
C TRP A 217 -10.98 29.22 -19.17
N MET A 218 -9.69 29.53 -18.99
CA MET A 218 -8.89 30.48 -19.77
C MET A 218 -9.05 31.96 -19.37
N LYS A 219 -7.89 32.64 -19.17
CA LYS A 219 -7.71 34.02 -18.67
C LYS A 219 -7.85 34.24 -17.16
N LYS A 220 -6.92 33.65 -16.39
CA LYS A 220 -6.21 34.40 -15.35
C LYS A 220 -4.71 34.20 -15.60
N PRO A 221 -3.88 35.26 -15.61
CA PRO A 221 -2.44 35.07 -15.65
C PRO A 221 -2.09 34.25 -14.41
N LEU A 222 -1.56 33.05 -14.62
CA LEU A 222 -1.00 32.28 -13.52
C LEU A 222 -0.03 33.20 -12.81
N THR A 223 -0.18 33.38 -11.50
CA THR A 223 0.79 34.07 -10.66
C THR A 223 2.13 33.33 -10.81
N GLN A 224 2.92 33.78 -11.78
CA GLN A 224 4.19 33.19 -12.23
C GLN A 224 5.17 33.11 -11.05
N THR A 225 5.04 34.04 -10.10
CA THR A 225 5.93 34.28 -8.95
C THR A 225 6.10 33.07 -8.02
N ARG A 226 5.05 32.30 -7.72
CA ARG A 226 5.18 31.10 -6.86
C ARG A 226 5.73 29.88 -7.60
N LYS A 227 5.47 29.76 -8.90
CA LYS A 227 6.05 28.69 -9.73
C LYS A 227 7.54 28.96 -9.97
N LEU A 228 7.90 30.22 -10.28
CA LEU A 228 9.28 30.72 -10.37
C LEU A 228 10.07 30.43 -9.08
N LYS A 229 9.53 30.79 -7.90
CA LYS A 229 10.19 30.49 -6.61
C LYS A 229 10.41 28.98 -6.36
N LYS A 230 9.53 28.12 -6.87
CA LYS A 230 9.66 26.66 -6.70
C LYS A 230 10.64 26.05 -7.71
N SER A 231 10.68 26.56 -8.94
CA SER A 231 11.70 26.19 -9.92
C SER A 231 13.08 26.68 -9.50
N GLU A 232 13.19 27.90 -8.96
CA GLU A 232 14.43 28.46 -8.42
C GLU A 232 14.98 27.61 -7.26
N LYS A 233 14.12 27.17 -6.33
CA LYS A 233 14.53 26.24 -5.26
C LYS A 233 15.05 24.90 -5.81
N LYS A 234 14.38 24.33 -6.82
CA LYS A 234 14.83 23.08 -7.45
C LYS A 234 16.14 23.26 -8.22
N ILE A 235 16.32 24.39 -8.91
CA ILE A 235 17.57 24.72 -9.60
C ILE A 235 18.70 24.87 -8.58
N ALA A 236 18.48 25.55 -7.46
CA ALA A 236 19.48 25.68 -6.39
C ALA A 236 19.87 24.32 -5.76
N GLU A 237 18.90 23.41 -5.61
CA GLU A 237 19.15 22.06 -5.10
C GLU A 237 19.98 21.22 -6.09
N ILE A 238 19.66 21.29 -7.38
CA ILE A 238 20.44 20.65 -8.45
C ILE A 238 21.86 21.25 -8.52
N GLN A 239 22.01 22.56 -8.38
CA GLN A 239 23.32 23.23 -8.35
C GLN A 239 24.17 22.72 -7.17
N LYS A 240 23.57 22.60 -5.97
CA LYS A 240 24.23 22.07 -4.79
C LYS A 240 24.66 20.60 -4.96
N GLN A 241 23.84 19.80 -5.65
CA GLN A 241 24.19 18.41 -5.98
C GLN A 241 25.34 18.36 -6.99
N LYS A 242 25.33 19.23 -8.01
CA LYS A 242 26.40 19.37 -9.00
C LYS A 242 27.73 19.77 -8.35
N ASP A 243 27.73 20.77 -7.48
CA ASP A 243 28.93 21.21 -6.76
C ASP A 243 29.48 20.10 -5.85
N LYS A 244 28.60 19.32 -5.22
CA LYS A 244 28.98 18.16 -4.41
C LYS A 244 29.61 17.06 -5.27
N LEU A 245 29.10 16.84 -6.47
CA LEU A 245 29.69 15.89 -7.43
C LEU A 245 31.03 16.40 -7.98
N GLN A 246 31.14 17.68 -8.35
CA GLN A 246 32.41 18.27 -8.80
C GLN A 246 33.49 18.23 -7.71
N LYS A 247 33.14 18.52 -6.45
CA LYS A 247 34.08 18.37 -5.32
C LYS A 247 34.53 16.93 -5.10
N ARG A 248 33.65 15.95 -5.35
CA ARG A 248 34.01 14.53 -5.32
C ARG A 248 34.94 14.16 -6.47
N MET A 249 34.69 14.67 -7.68
CA MET A 249 35.52 14.42 -8.85
C MET A 249 36.92 15.07 -8.76
N ILE A 250 37.04 16.23 -8.10
CA ILE A 250 38.33 16.96 -7.95
C ILE A 250 39.15 16.44 -6.76
N ALA A 251 38.54 15.72 -5.81
CA ALA A 251 39.28 15.12 -4.70
C ALA A 251 40.30 14.09 -5.23
N SER A 252 41.58 14.26 -4.87
CA SER A 252 42.63 13.35 -5.36
C SER A 252 42.34 11.90 -4.94
N GLY A 253 42.43 10.99 -5.91
CA GLY A 253 42.11 9.58 -5.75
C GLY A 253 40.66 9.18 -6.07
N TYR A 254 39.81 10.08 -6.59
CA TYR A 254 38.49 9.68 -7.08
C TYR A 254 38.58 8.80 -8.33
N GLU A 255 39.37 9.22 -9.35
CA GLU A 255 39.53 8.44 -10.60
C GLU A 255 40.09 7.03 -10.35
N GLU A 256 41.17 6.89 -9.56
CA GLU A 256 41.77 5.60 -9.18
C GLU A 256 40.80 4.67 -8.43
N LYS A 257 39.98 5.20 -7.53
CA LYS A 257 39.00 4.39 -6.78
C LYS A 257 37.79 4.00 -7.61
N THR A 258 37.35 4.83 -8.56
CA THR A 258 36.20 4.51 -9.42
C THR A 258 36.52 3.44 -10.46
N THR A 259 37.72 3.42 -11.04
CA THR A 259 38.12 2.31 -11.93
C THR A 259 38.22 1.00 -11.17
N GLU A 260 38.78 0.97 -9.95
CA GLU A 260 38.78 -0.25 -9.12
C GLU A 260 37.37 -0.71 -8.70
N LEU A 261 36.47 0.20 -8.32
CA LEU A 261 35.10 -0.14 -7.89
C LEU A 261 34.18 -0.54 -9.06
N SER A 262 34.29 0.12 -10.22
CA SER A 262 33.55 -0.30 -11.41
C SER A 262 34.06 -1.63 -11.95
N LEU A 263 35.38 -1.85 -12.01
CA LEU A 263 35.93 -3.13 -12.46
C LEU A 263 35.61 -4.28 -11.47
N ARG A 264 35.68 -4.04 -10.15
CA ARG A 264 35.28 -5.05 -9.15
C ARG A 264 33.80 -5.41 -9.19
N ASN A 265 32.92 -4.48 -9.55
CA ASN A 265 31.50 -4.76 -9.70
C ASN A 265 31.13 -5.34 -11.07
N PHE A 266 31.99 -5.17 -12.09
CA PHE A 266 31.78 -5.77 -13.42
C PHE A 266 32.27 -7.22 -13.51
N PHE A 267 33.31 -7.60 -12.75
CA PHE A 267 33.84 -8.98 -12.69
C PHE A 267 33.23 -9.85 -11.58
N LYS A 268 32.18 -9.37 -10.88
CA LYS A 268 31.51 -10.11 -9.80
C LYS A 268 30.09 -10.59 -10.13
N ASN A 269 29.65 -10.49 -11.37
CA ASN A 269 28.45 -11.17 -11.87
C ASN A 269 28.82 -12.19 -12.92
#